data_AF-C6HGA6-F1
#
_entry.id   AF-C6HGA6-F1
#
_cell.length_a   1.000
_cell.length_b   1.000
_cell.length_c   1.000
_cell.angle_alpha   90.00
_cell.angle_beta   90.00
_cell.angle_gamma   90.00
#
_symmetry.space_group_name_H-M   'P 1'
#
loop_
_entity.id
_entity.type
_entity.pdbx_description
1 polymer ?
#
loop_
_entity_poly.entity_id
_entity_poly.type
_entity_poly.pdbx_seq_one_letter_code
_entity_poly.pdbx_strand_id
1 'polypeptide(L)'
;MASQSLLHYLSIALPAIPTQGTIPSRNTTNPRYGADDITQVVPWPEFNYGTILQRYGPALNAKLIRPDPFTSPPAAIRDEPQFHLRFADLVLPRVRRGLRAGFEQLAQELPIRRLSAVTLDGGGSAALIDQFRPDTAYVVVGGNYATCDNRAPGDLKVSWKWSSSMAGSQNLADRREYKQALAQVNFYMDQHGARHGFVLTNAEFVALKRLDENGRVAVADPIPWTGGGVGRPSVLLGLWYLGMLAAEDDNWVLTG
;
A
#
# COMPACT_ATOMS: atom_id res chain seq x y z
N MET A 1 4.90 19.13 25.38
CA MET A 1 5.43 18.32 24.25
C MET A 1 4.70 18.76 22.99
N ALA A 2 5.42 19.03 21.90
CA ALA A 2 4.80 19.50 20.65
C ALA A 2 3.90 18.42 20.01
N SER A 3 2.80 18.86 19.40
CA SER A 3 1.85 18.04 18.65
C SER A 3 1.63 18.64 17.28
N GLN A 4 1.31 17.80 16.29
CA GLN A 4 0.99 18.22 14.92
C GLN A 4 -0.31 17.55 14.46
N SER A 5 -0.92 18.04 13.38
CA SER A 5 -2.07 17.36 12.79
C SER A 5 -1.67 15.99 12.23
N LEU A 6 -2.63 15.07 12.18
CA LEU A 6 -2.45 13.77 11.54
C LEU A 6 -2.11 13.95 10.04
N LEU A 7 -2.67 14.96 9.39
CA LEU A 7 -2.29 15.33 8.02
C LEU A 7 -0.78 15.62 7.92
N HIS A 8 -0.25 16.48 8.80
CA HIS A 8 1.18 16.80 8.79
C HIS A 8 2.00 15.53 9.03
N TYR A 9 1.62 14.73 10.03
CA TYR A 9 2.29 13.47 10.35
C TYR A 9 2.39 12.52 9.17
N LEU A 10 1.30 12.35 8.43
CA LEU A 10 1.26 11.46 7.28
C LEU A 10 1.89 12.10 6.04
N SER A 11 1.93 13.42 5.91
CA SER A 11 2.43 14.09 4.69
C SER A 11 3.96 14.16 4.61
N ILE A 12 4.70 13.64 5.60
CA ILE A 12 6.18 13.70 5.56
C ILE A 12 6.75 12.85 4.43
N ALA A 13 7.82 13.34 3.82
CA ALA A 13 8.64 12.56 2.91
C ALA A 13 9.46 11.51 3.69
N LEU A 14 9.61 10.31 3.12
CA LEU A 14 10.50 9.29 3.69
C LEU A 14 11.96 9.61 3.34
N PRO A 15 12.93 9.27 4.20
CA PRO A 15 14.34 9.45 3.88
C PRO A 15 14.73 8.51 2.72
N ALA A 16 15.54 9.01 1.80
CA ALA A 16 16.06 8.21 0.69
C ALA A 16 16.83 6.99 1.22
N ILE A 17 16.58 5.82 0.65
CA ILE A 17 17.31 4.58 0.99
C ILE A 17 18.46 4.41 0.00
N PRO A 18 19.72 4.43 0.45
CA PRO A 18 20.85 4.17 -0.43
C PRO A 18 20.84 2.73 -0.97
N THR A 19 21.37 2.53 -2.17
CA THR A 19 21.51 1.20 -2.78
C THR A 19 22.98 0.81 -2.92
N GLN A 20 23.33 -0.45 -2.70
CA GLN A 20 24.71 -0.93 -2.85
C GLN A 20 24.76 -2.29 -3.54
N GLY A 21 25.55 -2.42 -4.62
CA GLY A 21 25.80 -3.70 -5.28
C GLY A 21 24.53 -4.38 -5.84
N THR A 22 23.59 -3.59 -6.35
CA THR A 22 22.32 -4.10 -6.87
C THR A 22 22.48 -4.78 -8.21
N ILE A 23 21.89 -5.97 -8.36
CA ILE A 23 21.90 -6.72 -9.61
C ILE A 23 20.47 -6.72 -10.17
N PRO A 24 20.27 -6.33 -11.44
CA PRO A 24 18.97 -6.48 -12.11
C PRO A 24 18.46 -7.91 -11.99
N SER A 25 17.22 -8.08 -11.57
CA SER A 25 16.58 -9.39 -11.41
C SER A 25 15.12 -9.31 -11.83
N ARG A 26 14.50 -10.47 -12.06
CA ARG A 26 13.09 -10.57 -12.49
C ARG A 26 12.18 -10.83 -11.30
N ASN A 27 10.91 -10.44 -11.41
CA ASN A 27 9.89 -10.74 -10.41
C ASN A 27 9.72 -12.24 -10.21
N THR A 28 9.25 -12.60 -9.01
CA THR A 28 8.86 -13.97 -8.71
C THR A 28 7.76 -14.41 -9.68
N THR A 29 7.88 -15.63 -10.19
CA THR A 29 6.88 -16.23 -11.08
C THR A 29 6.23 -17.41 -10.39
N ASN A 30 4.97 -17.67 -10.68
CA ASN A 30 4.23 -18.80 -10.14
C ASN A 30 3.27 -19.33 -11.22
N PRO A 31 3.03 -20.65 -11.34
CA PRO A 31 2.05 -21.18 -12.29
C PRO A 31 0.62 -20.70 -12.06
N ARG A 32 0.28 -20.19 -10.87
CA ARG A 32 -1.06 -19.72 -10.51
C ARG A 32 -1.37 -18.28 -10.89
N TYR A 33 -0.35 -17.49 -11.24
CA TYR A 33 -0.54 -16.14 -11.72
C TYR A 33 0.58 -15.73 -12.69
N GLY A 34 0.23 -15.01 -13.74
CA GLY A 34 1.14 -14.55 -14.77
C GLY A 34 0.78 -13.17 -15.28
N ALA A 35 1.76 -12.51 -15.92
CA ALA A 35 1.55 -11.22 -16.56
C ALA A 35 0.33 -11.17 -17.51
N ASP A 36 0.00 -12.30 -18.15
CA ASP A 36 -1.13 -12.40 -19.08
C ASP A 36 -2.49 -12.43 -18.38
N ASP A 37 -2.54 -12.71 -17.08
CA ASP A 37 -3.76 -12.61 -16.28
C ASP A 37 -4.20 -11.16 -16.07
N ILE A 38 -3.31 -10.19 -16.33
CA ILE A 38 -3.65 -8.77 -16.36
C ILE A 38 -4.05 -8.38 -17.79
N THR A 39 -5.35 -8.45 -18.02
CA THR A 39 -5.98 -8.18 -19.33
C THR A 39 -6.01 -6.69 -19.66
N GLN A 40 -6.26 -5.85 -18.66
CA GLN A 40 -6.29 -4.39 -18.83
C GLN A 40 -5.72 -3.65 -17.62
N VAL A 41 -4.90 -2.64 -17.89
CA VAL A 41 -4.47 -1.65 -16.89
C VAL A 41 -5.07 -0.31 -17.28
N VAL A 42 -5.84 0.31 -16.38
CA VAL A 42 -6.42 1.64 -16.59
C VAL A 42 -5.91 2.61 -15.51
N PRO A 43 -5.86 3.93 -15.77
CA PRO A 43 -5.53 4.90 -14.72
C PRO A 43 -6.59 4.91 -13.60
N TRP A 44 -6.17 5.16 -12.36
CA TRP A 44 -7.03 5.41 -11.21
C TRP A 44 -6.85 6.85 -10.69
N PRO A 45 -7.36 7.86 -11.41
CA PRO A 45 -7.10 9.26 -11.10
C PRO A 45 -7.71 9.70 -9.77
N GLU A 46 -8.73 9.01 -9.25
CA GLU A 46 -9.38 9.36 -7.99
C GLU A 46 -8.48 9.10 -6.77
N PHE A 47 -7.47 8.24 -6.87
CA PHE A 47 -6.48 8.04 -5.81
C PHE A 47 -5.44 9.19 -5.83
N ASN A 48 -5.85 10.36 -5.33
CA ASN A 48 -5.02 11.56 -5.33
C ASN A 48 -5.19 12.39 -4.04
N TYR A 49 -4.29 13.34 -3.81
CA TYR A 49 -4.29 14.20 -2.62
C TYR A 49 -5.59 14.98 -2.42
N GLY A 50 -6.18 15.52 -3.50
CA GLY A 50 -7.43 16.26 -3.47
C GLY A 50 -8.59 15.39 -2.97
N THR A 51 -8.75 14.18 -3.51
CA THR A 51 -9.78 13.23 -3.06
C THR A 51 -9.57 12.84 -1.60
N ILE A 52 -8.31 12.61 -1.18
CA ILE A 52 -8.00 12.27 0.22
C ILE A 52 -8.46 13.39 1.16
N LEU A 53 -8.12 14.65 0.85
CA LEU A 53 -8.53 15.80 1.65
C LEU A 53 -10.04 16.05 1.60
N GLN A 54 -10.69 15.83 0.45
CA GLN A 54 -12.14 15.96 0.35
C GLN A 54 -12.85 14.96 1.29
N ARG A 55 -12.38 13.72 1.35
CA ARG A 55 -13.03 12.65 2.12
C ARG A 55 -12.68 12.66 3.61
N TYR A 56 -11.43 12.94 3.95
CA TYR A 56 -10.88 12.79 5.30
C TYR A 56 -10.15 14.03 5.83
N GLY A 57 -10.09 15.12 5.07
CA GLY A 57 -9.41 16.37 5.46
C GLY A 57 -9.83 16.91 6.83
N PRO A 58 -11.13 16.98 7.18
CA PRO A 58 -11.55 17.44 8.50
C PRO A 58 -10.96 16.58 9.64
N ALA A 59 -11.02 15.25 9.52
CA ALA A 59 -10.47 14.33 10.53
C ALA A 59 -8.94 14.39 10.58
N LEU A 60 -8.27 14.43 9.43
CA LEU A 60 -6.82 14.53 9.31
C LEU A 60 -6.26 15.83 9.91
N ASN A 61 -7.00 16.94 9.80
CA ASN A 61 -6.59 18.22 10.38
C ASN A 61 -6.93 18.33 11.87
N ALA A 62 -8.07 17.78 12.31
CA ALA A 62 -8.51 17.87 13.70
C ALA A 62 -7.71 16.97 14.66
N LYS A 63 -7.29 15.79 14.21
CA LYS A 63 -6.56 14.85 15.07
C LYS A 63 -5.14 15.33 15.31
N LEU A 64 -4.81 15.60 16.58
CA LEU A 64 -3.44 15.88 17.00
C LEU A 64 -2.69 14.59 17.34
N ILE A 65 -1.43 14.53 16.92
CA ILE A 65 -0.53 13.41 17.15
C ILE A 65 0.90 13.90 17.45
N ARG A 66 1.63 13.19 18.31
CA ARG A 66 3.04 13.53 18.56
C ARG A 66 3.87 13.27 17.29
N PRO A 67 4.82 14.14 16.92
CA PRO A 67 5.75 13.87 15.83
C PRO A 67 6.52 12.55 16.01
N ASP A 68 7.06 12.04 14.90
CA ASP A 68 7.90 10.84 14.85
C ASP A 68 9.03 11.02 13.81
N PRO A 69 10.00 11.90 14.11
CA PRO A 69 11.04 12.26 13.17
C PRO A 69 11.97 11.09 12.87
N PHE A 70 12.54 11.06 11.66
CA PHE A 70 13.62 10.16 11.32
C PHE A 70 14.92 10.67 11.97
N THR A 71 15.47 9.90 12.91
CA THR A 71 16.62 10.32 13.74
C THR A 71 17.97 9.97 13.12
N SER A 72 18.00 9.06 12.16
CA SER A 72 19.22 8.66 11.43
C SER A 72 18.91 8.36 9.97
N PRO A 73 19.89 8.53 9.07
CA PRO A 73 19.78 8.03 7.70
C PRO A 73 19.59 6.51 7.70
N PRO A 74 18.75 5.96 6.80
CA PRO A 74 18.58 4.52 6.69
C PRO A 74 19.84 3.86 6.12
N ALA A 75 20.15 2.66 6.60
CA ALA A 75 21.21 1.86 6.02
C ALA A 75 20.88 1.43 4.58
N ALA A 76 21.91 1.20 3.77
CA ALA A 76 21.73 0.81 2.39
C ALA A 76 20.99 -0.53 2.24
N ILE A 77 20.43 -0.76 1.05
CA ILE A 77 19.83 -2.03 0.63
C ILE A 77 20.51 -2.57 -0.63
N ARG A 78 20.50 -3.88 -0.79
CA ARG A 78 20.99 -4.59 -1.99
C ARG A 78 20.00 -5.63 -2.51
N ASP A 79 18.97 -5.95 -1.74
CA ASP A 79 17.99 -7.00 -2.02
C ASP A 79 16.63 -6.72 -1.34
N GLU A 80 15.61 -7.53 -1.67
CA GLU A 80 14.26 -7.43 -1.11
C GLU A 80 14.21 -7.65 0.41
N PRO A 81 14.85 -8.67 1.01
CA PRO A 81 14.85 -8.83 2.46
C PRO A 81 15.33 -7.59 3.22
N GLN A 82 16.36 -6.91 2.72
CA GLN A 82 16.81 -5.65 3.32
C GLN A 82 15.79 -4.53 3.15
N PHE A 83 15.06 -4.48 2.02
CA PHE A 83 13.96 -3.53 1.85
C PHE A 83 12.80 -3.80 2.82
N HIS A 84 12.47 -5.06 3.10
CA HIS A 84 11.47 -5.41 4.12
C HIS A 84 11.86 -4.86 5.51
N LEU A 85 13.14 -4.93 5.88
CA LEU A 85 13.63 -4.32 7.12
C LEU A 85 13.42 -2.80 7.11
N ARG A 86 13.73 -2.11 6.00
CA ARG A 86 13.48 -0.66 5.89
C ARG A 86 12.00 -0.31 5.93
N PHE A 87 11.13 -1.12 5.34
CA PHE A 87 9.68 -0.96 5.46
C PHE A 87 9.23 -1.10 6.92
N ALA A 88 9.71 -2.14 7.62
CA ALA A 88 9.39 -2.38 9.04
C ALA A 88 9.87 -1.26 9.97
N ASP A 89 11.00 -0.61 9.66
CA ASP A 89 11.57 0.46 10.46
C ASP A 89 10.95 1.85 10.15
N LEU A 90 10.81 2.16 8.86
CA LEU A 90 10.48 3.52 8.42
C LEU A 90 8.99 3.73 8.23
N VAL A 91 8.25 2.70 7.76
CA VAL A 91 6.89 2.84 7.24
C VAL A 91 5.87 2.23 8.20
N LEU A 92 6.03 0.95 8.52
CA LEU A 92 5.01 0.16 9.21
C LEU A 92 4.54 0.79 10.55
N PRO A 93 5.42 1.21 11.47
CA PRO A 93 5.00 1.79 12.75
C PRO A 93 4.23 3.10 12.55
N ARG A 94 4.62 3.90 11.54
CA ARG A 94 4.00 5.19 11.24
C ARG A 94 2.62 5.04 10.64
N VAL A 95 2.44 4.10 9.71
CA VAL A 95 1.12 3.79 9.14
C VAL A 95 0.19 3.22 10.21
N ARG A 96 0.65 2.26 11.03
CA ARG A 96 -0.14 1.71 12.16
C ARG A 96 -0.59 2.81 13.12
N ARG A 97 0.33 3.69 13.48
CA ARG A 97 0.06 4.81 14.38
C ARG A 97 -0.89 5.83 13.76
N GLY A 98 -0.76 6.12 12.47
CA GLY A 98 -1.65 7.01 11.74
C GLY A 98 -3.06 6.44 11.59
N LEU A 99 -3.20 5.14 11.27
CA LEU A 99 -4.48 4.45 11.19
C LEU A 99 -5.20 4.49 12.54
N ARG A 100 -4.51 4.10 13.62
CA ARG A 100 -5.07 4.16 14.98
C ARG A 100 -5.54 5.57 15.33
N ALA A 101 -4.72 6.59 15.07
CA ALA A 101 -5.10 7.97 15.34
C ALA A 101 -6.32 8.42 14.49
N GLY A 102 -6.38 8.00 13.23
CA GLY A 102 -7.52 8.26 12.34
C GLY A 102 -8.81 7.62 12.84
N PHE A 103 -8.79 6.34 13.21
CA PHE A 103 -9.96 5.66 13.76
C PHE A 103 -10.38 6.20 15.13
N GLU A 104 -9.43 6.60 15.98
CA GLU A 104 -9.74 7.31 17.23
C GLU A 104 -10.49 8.64 16.96
N GLN A 105 -10.08 9.39 15.92
CA GLN A 105 -10.75 10.64 15.54
C GLN A 105 -12.16 10.39 14.99
N LEU A 106 -12.33 9.30 14.25
CA LEU A 106 -13.58 8.94 13.58
C LEU A 106 -14.47 8.02 14.42
N ALA A 107 -14.15 7.77 15.71
CA ALA A 107 -14.77 6.72 16.50
C ALA A 107 -16.32 6.78 16.53
N GLN A 108 -16.89 7.99 16.64
CA GLN A 108 -18.35 8.20 16.64
C GLN A 108 -18.98 8.09 15.24
N GLU A 109 -18.18 8.23 14.18
CA GLU A 109 -18.63 8.18 12.80
C GLU A 109 -18.48 6.78 12.18
N LEU A 110 -17.75 5.84 12.82
CA LEU A 110 -17.50 4.51 12.27
C LEU A 110 -18.80 3.76 11.90
N PRO A 111 -19.85 3.70 12.74
CA PRO A 111 -21.07 2.98 12.38
C PRO A 111 -21.80 3.63 11.20
N ILE A 112 -21.86 4.96 11.17
CA ILE A 112 -22.57 5.73 10.14
C ILE A 112 -21.85 5.61 8.80
N ARG A 113 -20.50 5.61 8.82
CA ARG A 113 -19.66 5.46 7.63
C ARG A 113 -19.42 4.00 7.24
N ARG A 114 -19.91 3.04 8.03
CA ARG A 114 -19.67 1.60 7.86
C ARG A 114 -18.18 1.27 7.71
N LEU A 115 -17.40 1.76 8.67
CA LEU A 115 -15.96 1.56 8.74
C LEU A 115 -15.60 0.58 9.86
N SER A 116 -14.92 -0.51 9.50
CA SER A 116 -14.22 -1.37 10.46
C SER A 116 -12.79 -0.87 10.67
N ALA A 117 -12.38 -0.64 11.92
CA ALA A 117 -11.01 -0.21 12.21
C ALA A 117 -10.01 -1.27 11.76
N VAL A 118 -9.05 -0.89 10.90
CA VAL A 118 -8.00 -1.78 10.39
C VAL A 118 -6.61 -1.35 10.87
N THR A 119 -5.66 -2.27 10.79
CA THR A 119 -4.23 -2.03 10.96
C THR A 119 -3.44 -2.67 9.83
N LEU A 120 -2.27 -2.13 9.52
CA LEU A 120 -1.32 -2.71 8.58
C LEU A 120 -0.34 -3.61 9.34
N ASP A 121 -0.04 -4.80 8.81
CA ASP A 121 0.99 -5.71 9.33
C ASP A 121 1.65 -6.50 8.19
N GLY A 122 2.56 -7.42 8.53
CA GLY A 122 3.03 -8.43 7.59
C GLY A 122 1.89 -9.36 7.16
N GLY A 123 1.95 -9.90 5.94
CA GLY A 123 0.84 -10.69 5.40
C GLY A 123 0.56 -12.03 6.10
N GLY A 124 1.42 -12.42 7.06
CA GLY A 124 1.13 -13.55 7.96
C GLY A 124 0.13 -13.23 9.08
N SER A 125 -0.31 -11.97 9.18
CA SER A 125 -1.36 -11.56 10.13
C SER A 125 -2.78 -11.75 9.56
N ALA A 126 -2.90 -12.31 8.35
CA ALA A 126 -4.16 -12.70 7.71
C ALA A 126 -4.16 -14.21 7.38
N ALA A 127 -5.33 -14.75 7.03
CA ALA A 127 -5.48 -16.15 6.63
C ALA A 127 -4.54 -16.53 5.48
N LEU A 128 -3.90 -17.69 5.56
CA LEU A 128 -3.09 -18.23 4.46
C LEU A 128 -3.98 -19.09 3.55
N ILE A 129 -4.19 -18.62 2.33
CA ILE A 129 -5.00 -19.33 1.33
C ILE A 129 -4.04 -20.03 0.37
N ASP A 130 -4.17 -21.35 0.25
CA ASP A 130 -3.31 -22.20 -0.57
C ASP A 130 -1.80 -22.04 -0.31
N GLN A 131 -1.42 -21.75 0.93
CA GLN A 131 -0.03 -21.50 1.35
C GLN A 131 0.63 -20.27 0.70
N PHE A 132 -0.15 -19.39 0.09
CA PHE A 132 0.32 -18.10 -0.41
C PHE A 132 0.27 -17.05 0.69
N ARG A 133 1.35 -16.26 0.78
CA ARG A 133 1.52 -15.22 1.78
C ARG A 133 1.91 -13.91 1.09
N PRO A 134 1.02 -12.89 1.07
CA PRO A 134 1.39 -11.54 0.69
C PRO A 134 2.46 -10.97 1.65
N ASP A 135 3.21 -9.95 1.23
CA ASP A 135 4.21 -9.33 2.11
C ASP A 135 3.55 -8.53 3.24
N THR A 136 2.39 -7.92 2.95
CA THR A 136 1.65 -7.10 3.90
C THR A 136 0.15 -7.43 3.91
N ALA A 137 -0.50 -7.15 5.03
CA ALA A 137 -1.93 -7.26 5.18
C ALA A 137 -2.57 -6.09 5.92
N TYR A 138 -3.72 -5.64 5.42
CA TYR A 138 -4.65 -4.83 6.20
C TYR A 138 -5.68 -5.74 6.84
N VAL A 139 -5.73 -5.75 8.17
CA VAL A 139 -6.60 -6.63 8.94
C VAL A 139 -7.43 -5.84 9.93
N VAL A 140 -8.65 -6.32 10.20
CA VAL A 140 -9.54 -5.71 11.21
C VAL A 140 -8.89 -5.83 12.59
N VAL A 141 -8.86 -4.73 13.33
CA VAL A 141 -8.33 -4.69 14.70
C VAL A 141 -9.15 -5.61 15.60
N GLY A 142 -8.47 -6.51 16.32
CA GLY A 142 -9.12 -7.53 17.15
C GLY A 142 -9.59 -8.77 16.38
N GLY A 143 -9.37 -8.84 15.06
CA GLY A 143 -9.59 -10.04 14.27
C GLY A 143 -8.59 -11.16 14.60
N ASN A 144 -8.98 -12.40 14.31
CA ASN A 144 -8.11 -13.57 14.48
C ASN A 144 -7.20 -13.74 13.26
N TYR A 145 -5.88 -13.68 13.48
CA TYR A 145 -4.88 -13.79 12.40
C TYR A 145 -4.96 -15.07 11.58
N ALA A 146 -5.51 -16.16 12.14
CA ALA A 146 -5.67 -17.40 11.39
C ALA A 146 -6.83 -17.38 10.38
N THR A 147 -7.79 -16.45 10.53
CA THR A 147 -9.05 -16.47 9.78
C THR A 147 -9.45 -15.11 9.22
N CYS A 148 -8.76 -14.03 9.55
CA CYS A 148 -9.13 -12.71 9.03
C CYS A 148 -8.67 -12.54 7.59
N ASP A 149 -9.52 -11.91 6.79
CA ASP A 149 -9.19 -11.56 5.43
C ASP A 149 -8.17 -10.43 5.39
N ASN A 150 -7.27 -10.52 4.41
CA ASN A 150 -6.42 -9.40 4.04
C ASN A 150 -7.22 -8.43 3.17
N ARG A 151 -7.71 -7.34 3.77
CA ARG A 151 -8.59 -6.38 3.08
C ARG A 151 -7.88 -5.52 2.02
N ALA A 152 -6.54 -5.50 2.02
CA ALA A 152 -5.75 -4.85 0.98
C ALA A 152 -4.31 -5.42 0.91
N PRO A 153 -4.09 -6.57 0.24
CA PRO A 153 -2.77 -7.16 0.15
C PRO A 153 -1.77 -6.25 -0.56
N GLY A 154 -0.53 -6.28 -0.08
CA GLY A 154 0.57 -5.55 -0.72
C GLY A 154 1.80 -6.42 -0.91
N ASP A 155 2.57 -6.05 -1.93
CA ASP A 155 3.80 -6.72 -2.34
C ASP A 155 4.96 -5.70 -2.31
N LEU A 156 6.04 -6.09 -1.63
CA LEU A 156 7.23 -5.28 -1.44
C LEU A 156 8.28 -5.71 -2.46
N LYS A 157 8.74 -4.78 -3.29
CA LYS A 157 9.75 -5.03 -4.30
C LYS A 157 10.90 -4.05 -4.18
N VAL A 158 12.00 -4.36 -4.85
CA VAL A 158 13.08 -3.39 -5.07
C VAL A 158 12.92 -2.73 -6.45
N SER A 159 13.26 -1.45 -6.53
CA SER A 159 13.04 -0.61 -7.73
C SER A 159 13.75 -1.12 -9.00
N TRP A 160 14.85 -1.86 -8.86
CA TRP A 160 15.56 -2.47 -9.98
C TRP A 160 14.97 -3.83 -10.43
N LYS A 161 13.91 -4.30 -9.76
CA LYS A 161 13.13 -5.50 -10.12
C LYS A 161 11.75 -5.12 -10.64
N TRP A 162 11.20 -4.01 -10.13
CA TRP A 162 9.92 -3.47 -10.58
C TRP A 162 9.87 -1.94 -10.41
N SER A 163 9.35 -1.25 -11.42
CA SER A 163 9.00 0.17 -11.36
C SER A 163 7.78 0.45 -12.24
N SER A 164 6.97 1.44 -11.87
CA SER A 164 5.83 1.91 -12.66
C SER A 164 6.23 2.36 -14.08
N SER A 165 7.44 2.89 -14.25
CA SER A 165 8.00 3.31 -15.53
C SER A 165 8.09 2.18 -16.56
N MET A 166 8.17 0.93 -16.11
CA MET A 166 8.23 -0.25 -16.96
C MET A 166 6.94 -0.45 -17.80
N ALA A 167 5.81 0.12 -17.36
CA ALA A 167 4.54 0.05 -18.09
C ALA A 167 4.63 0.64 -19.51
N GLY A 168 5.40 1.73 -19.65
CA GLY A 168 5.63 2.45 -20.91
C GLY A 168 6.93 2.06 -21.63
N SER A 169 7.67 1.07 -21.12
CA SER A 169 8.97 0.69 -21.70
C SER A 169 8.81 0.10 -23.10
N GLN A 170 9.74 0.44 -24.00
CA GLN A 170 9.81 -0.18 -25.33
C GLN A 170 10.18 -1.67 -25.23
N ASN A 171 10.93 -2.05 -24.20
CA ASN A 171 11.31 -3.42 -23.93
C ASN A 171 10.08 -4.24 -23.49
N LEU A 172 9.75 -5.28 -24.25
CA LEU A 172 8.64 -6.19 -23.94
C LEU A 172 8.85 -6.93 -22.62
N ALA A 173 10.11 -7.23 -22.25
CA ALA A 173 10.41 -7.87 -20.98
C ALA A 173 10.04 -6.95 -19.80
N ASP A 174 10.35 -5.66 -19.86
CA ASP A 174 9.98 -4.72 -18.80
C ASP A 174 8.46 -4.60 -18.66
N ARG A 175 7.72 -4.50 -19.77
CA ARG A 175 6.25 -4.48 -19.75
C ARG A 175 5.66 -5.76 -19.15
N ARG A 176 6.28 -6.90 -19.42
CA ARG A 176 5.91 -8.18 -18.81
C ARG A 176 6.19 -8.18 -17.31
N GLU A 177 7.36 -7.70 -16.88
CA GLU A 177 7.71 -7.58 -15.44
C GLU A 177 6.77 -6.61 -14.71
N TYR A 178 6.39 -5.50 -15.35
CA TYR A 178 5.38 -4.57 -14.83
C TYR A 178 4.09 -5.30 -14.51
N LYS A 179 3.51 -6.02 -15.50
CA LYS A 179 2.29 -6.80 -15.33
C LYS A 179 2.45 -7.98 -14.36
N GLN A 180 3.64 -8.57 -14.27
CA GLN A 180 3.88 -9.72 -13.39
C GLN A 180 3.66 -9.37 -11.92
N ALA A 181 4.13 -8.21 -11.45
CA ALA A 181 3.86 -7.79 -10.06
C ALA A 181 2.39 -7.42 -9.85
N LEU A 182 1.74 -6.80 -10.83
CA LEU A 182 0.30 -6.53 -10.76
C LEU A 182 -0.50 -7.83 -10.68
N ALA A 183 -0.14 -8.86 -11.46
CA ALA A 183 -0.75 -10.18 -11.43
C ALA A 183 -0.60 -10.85 -10.06
N GLN A 184 0.59 -10.73 -9.44
CA GLN A 184 0.84 -11.25 -8.10
C GLN A 184 -0.08 -10.59 -7.05
N VAL A 185 -0.18 -9.26 -7.06
CA VAL A 185 -1.07 -8.54 -6.13
C VAL A 185 -2.54 -8.87 -6.44
N ASN A 186 -2.93 -8.92 -7.72
CA ASN A 186 -4.29 -9.24 -8.14
C ASN A 186 -4.71 -10.65 -7.74
N PHE A 187 -3.79 -11.61 -7.79
CA PHE A 187 -4.03 -12.95 -7.27
C PHE A 187 -4.30 -12.94 -5.77
N TYR A 188 -3.51 -12.22 -4.97
CA TYR A 188 -3.78 -12.09 -3.53
C TYR A 188 -5.09 -11.35 -3.25
N MET A 189 -5.40 -10.31 -4.03
CA MET A 189 -6.68 -9.62 -3.96
C MET A 189 -7.84 -10.58 -4.22
N ASP A 190 -7.71 -11.46 -5.20
CA ASP A 190 -8.69 -12.50 -5.50
C ASP A 190 -8.88 -13.50 -4.38
N GLN A 191 -7.79 -14.05 -3.84
CA GLN A 191 -7.85 -14.99 -2.73
C GLN A 191 -8.62 -14.44 -1.53
N HIS A 192 -8.46 -13.15 -1.23
CA HIS A 192 -9.10 -12.50 -0.08
C HIS A 192 -10.39 -11.74 -0.43
N GLY A 193 -10.84 -11.78 -1.69
CA GLY A 193 -11.95 -10.95 -2.17
C GLY A 193 -11.67 -9.44 -2.13
N ALA A 194 -10.45 -9.01 -1.85
CA ALA A 194 -10.09 -7.61 -1.70
C ALA A 194 -10.18 -6.85 -3.03
N ARG A 195 -10.73 -5.64 -2.97
CA ARG A 195 -10.82 -4.72 -4.12
C ARG A 195 -9.55 -3.90 -4.30
N HIS A 196 -8.79 -3.69 -3.23
CA HIS A 196 -7.64 -2.79 -3.23
C HIS A 196 -6.36 -3.57 -2.90
N GLY A 197 -5.24 -3.08 -3.39
CA GLY A 197 -3.92 -3.62 -3.08
C GLY A 197 -2.84 -2.61 -3.44
N PHE A 198 -1.57 -2.98 -3.32
CA PHE A 198 -0.48 -2.09 -3.70
C PHE A 198 0.82 -2.82 -4.01
N VAL A 199 1.69 -2.14 -4.76
CA VAL A 199 3.11 -2.45 -4.86
C VAL A 199 3.88 -1.30 -4.21
N LEU A 200 4.83 -1.62 -3.35
CA LEU A 200 5.72 -0.64 -2.73
C LEU A 200 7.17 -1.01 -3.01
N THR A 201 7.96 -0.03 -3.43
CA THR A 201 9.40 -0.17 -3.63
C THR A 201 10.18 0.88 -2.86
N ASN A 202 11.50 0.74 -2.83
CA ASN A 202 12.40 1.76 -2.29
C ASN A 202 12.40 3.08 -3.08
N ALA A 203 11.66 3.16 -4.20
CA ALA A 203 11.55 4.36 -5.04
C ALA A 203 10.13 4.92 -5.11
N GLU A 204 9.09 4.10 -4.98
CA GLU A 204 7.71 4.53 -5.20
C GLU A 204 6.67 3.62 -4.53
N PHE A 205 5.50 4.19 -4.26
CA PHE A 205 4.27 3.48 -3.88
C PHE A 205 3.26 3.58 -5.01
N VAL A 206 2.63 2.45 -5.35
CA VAL A 206 1.62 2.36 -6.42
C VAL A 206 0.40 1.62 -5.89
N ALA A 207 -0.73 2.32 -5.79
CA ALA A 207 -2.01 1.74 -5.37
C ALA A 207 -2.73 1.08 -6.55
N LEU A 208 -3.34 -0.08 -6.28
CA LEU A 208 -4.12 -0.87 -7.22
C LEU A 208 -5.57 -0.95 -6.75
N LYS A 209 -6.48 -0.96 -7.73
CA LYS A 209 -7.90 -1.26 -7.54
C LYS A 209 -8.34 -2.30 -8.56
N ARG A 210 -8.74 -3.48 -8.09
CA ARG A 210 -9.39 -4.50 -8.91
C ARG A 210 -10.74 -3.99 -9.40
N LEU A 211 -10.99 -4.11 -10.69
CA LEU A 211 -12.24 -3.67 -11.32
C LEU A 211 -13.19 -4.83 -11.60
N ASP A 212 -12.65 -6.00 -11.91
CA ASP A 212 -13.42 -7.22 -12.14
C ASP A 212 -12.57 -8.47 -11.90
N GLU A 213 -13.20 -9.63 -12.06
CA GLU A 213 -12.57 -10.93 -11.88
C GLU A 213 -11.63 -11.30 -13.05
N ASN A 214 -11.77 -10.63 -14.20
CA ASN A 214 -11.09 -10.96 -15.46
C ASN A 214 -9.76 -10.22 -15.64
N GLY A 215 -9.16 -9.74 -14.55
CA GLY A 215 -7.83 -9.13 -14.57
C GLY A 215 -7.80 -7.69 -15.05
N ARG A 216 -8.93 -6.97 -15.01
CA ARG A 216 -8.93 -5.50 -15.21
C ARG A 216 -8.58 -4.81 -13.90
N VAL A 217 -7.51 -4.04 -13.91
CA VAL A 217 -6.97 -3.35 -12.73
C VAL A 217 -6.81 -1.87 -13.03
N ALA A 218 -7.29 -1.02 -12.13
CA ALA A 218 -6.97 0.40 -12.14
C ALA A 218 -5.73 0.67 -11.28
N VAL A 219 -4.82 1.49 -11.78
CA VAL A 219 -3.53 1.80 -11.14
C VAL A 219 -3.42 3.31 -10.92
N ALA A 220 -3.13 3.71 -9.69
CA ALA A 220 -2.94 5.11 -9.32
C ALA A 220 -1.61 5.66 -9.85
N ASP A 221 -1.52 6.99 -9.95
CA ASP A 221 -0.24 7.64 -10.22
C ASP A 221 0.79 7.28 -9.14
N PRO A 222 2.05 6.97 -9.52
CA PRO A 222 3.06 6.57 -8.56
C PRO A 222 3.38 7.70 -7.59
N ILE A 223 3.42 7.38 -6.30
CA ILE A 223 3.85 8.30 -5.25
C ILE A 223 5.34 8.07 -4.99
N PRO A 224 6.22 9.03 -5.27
CA PRO A 224 7.65 8.86 -5.02
C PRO A 224 7.94 8.61 -3.53
N TRP A 225 8.91 7.74 -3.24
CA TRP A 225 9.31 7.39 -1.87
C TRP A 225 9.68 8.62 -1.04
N THR A 226 10.47 9.51 -1.63
CA THR A 226 10.89 10.78 -1.04
C THR A 226 9.87 11.90 -1.28
N GLY A 227 8.69 11.58 -1.82
CA GLY A 227 7.60 12.50 -2.04
C GLY A 227 6.80 12.77 -0.78
N GLY A 228 6.39 14.02 -0.61
CA GLY A 228 5.55 14.45 0.51
C GLY A 228 5.45 15.97 0.57
N GLY A 229 4.71 16.48 1.55
CA GLY A 229 4.43 17.89 1.75
C GLY A 229 3.03 18.30 1.30
N VAL A 230 2.76 19.61 1.36
CA VAL A 230 1.45 20.17 1.04
C VAL A 230 1.15 20.01 -0.45
N GLY A 231 -0.09 19.62 -0.77
CA GLY A 231 -0.59 19.56 -2.15
C GLY A 231 -0.22 18.29 -2.92
N ARG A 232 0.52 17.35 -2.31
CA ARG A 232 0.88 16.07 -2.94
C ARG A 232 0.81 14.93 -1.93
N PRO A 233 0.49 13.70 -2.35
CA PRO A 233 0.49 12.59 -1.43
C PRO A 233 1.94 12.15 -1.13
N SER A 234 2.14 11.59 0.06
CA SER A 234 3.35 10.87 0.46
C SER A 234 3.05 9.36 0.53
N VAL A 235 4.10 8.54 0.65
CA VAL A 235 3.92 7.09 0.85
C VAL A 235 3.07 6.78 2.09
N LEU A 236 3.30 7.49 3.21
CA LEU A 236 2.55 7.28 4.45
C LEU A 236 1.07 7.66 4.30
N LEU A 237 0.79 8.79 3.63
CA LEU A 237 -0.60 9.22 3.39
C LEU A 237 -1.30 8.27 2.41
N GLY A 238 -0.61 7.80 1.36
CA GLY A 238 -1.13 6.81 0.41
C GLY A 238 -1.49 5.49 1.08
N LEU A 239 -0.58 4.91 1.85
CA LEU A 239 -0.83 3.68 2.63
C LEU A 239 -1.94 3.88 3.66
N TRP A 240 -1.97 5.02 4.36
CA TRP A 240 -3.05 5.32 5.29
C TRP A 240 -4.40 5.38 4.58
N TYR A 241 -4.49 6.06 3.44
CA TYR A 241 -5.72 6.19 2.67
C TYR A 241 -6.18 4.84 2.09
N LEU A 242 -5.26 4.02 1.59
CA LEU A 242 -5.57 2.65 1.16
C LEU A 242 -6.15 1.83 2.32
N GLY A 243 -5.64 2.02 3.54
CA GLY A 243 -6.22 1.43 4.74
C GLY A 243 -7.62 1.94 5.06
N MET A 244 -7.91 3.23 4.81
CA MET A 244 -9.27 3.76 4.94
C MET A 244 -10.22 3.16 3.90
N LEU A 245 -9.76 2.91 2.67
CA LEU A 245 -10.55 2.20 1.66
C LEU A 245 -10.78 0.73 2.05
N ALA A 246 -9.78 0.07 2.61
CA ALA A 246 -9.89 -1.29 3.14
C ALA A 246 -10.81 -1.40 4.37
N ALA A 247 -11.02 -0.29 5.08
CA ALA A 247 -11.92 -0.23 6.23
C ALA A 247 -13.40 -0.12 5.84
N GLU A 248 -13.73 0.29 4.61
CA GLU A 248 -15.10 0.46 4.14
C GLU A 248 -15.78 -0.89 3.92
N ASP A 249 -16.70 -1.27 4.80
CA ASP A 249 -17.33 -2.60 4.82
C ASP A 249 -18.06 -2.94 3.52
N ASP A 250 -18.54 -1.93 2.80
CA ASP A 250 -19.27 -2.09 1.52
C ASP A 250 -18.37 -1.99 0.28
N ASN A 251 -17.10 -1.62 0.42
CA ASN A 251 -16.23 -1.31 -0.72
C ASN A 251 -14.92 -2.12 -0.71
N TRP A 252 -14.52 -2.67 0.43
CA TRP A 252 -13.27 -3.43 0.50
C TRP A 252 -13.35 -4.75 -0.28
N VAL A 253 -14.54 -5.34 -0.44
CA VAL A 253 -14.76 -6.53 -1.28
C VAL A 253 -15.09 -6.15 -2.72
N LEU A 254 -14.57 -6.90 -3.68
CA LEU A 254 -15.07 -6.86 -5.06
C LEU A 254 -16.41 -7.62 -5.12
N THR A 255 -17.51 -6.88 -5.09
CA THR A 255 -18.84 -7.45 -5.38
C THR A 255 -18.99 -7.52 -6.90
N GLY A 256 -19.20 -8.72 -7.43
CA GLY A 256 -19.51 -8.97 -8.85
C GLY A 256 -20.79 -8.32 -9.32
#